data_AF-A0A914UGV9-F1
#
_entry.id   AF-A0A914UGV9-F1
#
_cell.length_a   1.000
_cell.length_b   1.000
_cell.length_c   1.000
_cell.angle_alpha   90.00
_cell.angle_beta   90.00
_cell.angle_gamma   90.00
#
_symmetry.space_group_name_H-M   'P 1'
#
loop_
_entity.id
_entity.type
_entity.pdbx_description
1 polymer ?
#
loop_
_entity_poly.entity_id
_entity_poly.type
_entity_poly.pdbx_seq_one_letter_code
_entity_poly.pdbx_strand_id
1 'polypeptide(L)'
;MFNNSSNELFSMLQKRHQQENGKSNLQMSTEKWLSLSDLERSNYLFQQRKNGAYKTSLCRYWKNNRICNYGEQCRFAHGIHELLPPPMAHPKHKTQLCKNYIYDGTCEYDSRCQYIHREMSAQLSPPSLNTSKIQWMQMP
;
A
#
# COMPACT_ATOMS: atom_id res chain seq x y z
N MET A 1 -25.01 -46.76 0.03
CA MET A 1 -23.74 -46.69 -0.71
C MET A 1 -23.34 -45.23 -0.77
N PHE A 2 -22.43 -44.79 0.10
CA PHE A 2 -22.09 -43.39 0.31
C PHE A 2 -20.93 -42.93 -0.59
N ASN A 3 -21.10 -41.71 -1.11
CA ASN A 3 -20.12 -40.65 -1.40
C ASN A 3 -19.04 -40.86 -2.48
N ASN A 4 -19.08 -40.02 -3.51
CA ASN A 4 -17.88 -39.66 -4.31
C ASN A 4 -17.84 -38.20 -4.82
N SER A 5 -18.71 -37.29 -4.36
CA SER A 5 -18.71 -35.90 -4.85
C SER A 5 -17.78 -34.95 -4.07
N SER A 6 -17.37 -35.33 -2.86
CA SER A 6 -16.56 -34.45 -1.98
C SER A 6 -15.05 -34.51 -2.26
N ASN A 7 -14.57 -35.56 -2.95
CA ASN A 7 -13.14 -35.74 -3.25
C ASN A 7 -12.66 -34.91 -4.44
N GLU A 8 -13.53 -34.68 -5.43
CA GLU A 8 -13.22 -33.86 -6.62
C GLU A 8 -13.01 -32.38 -6.23
N LEU A 9 -13.88 -31.84 -5.37
CA LEU A 9 -13.77 -30.45 -4.89
C LEU A 9 -12.50 -30.22 -4.06
N PHE A 10 -12.11 -31.22 -3.26
CA PHE A 10 -10.88 -31.17 -2.46
C PHE A 10 -9.63 -31.21 -3.35
N SER A 11 -9.62 -32.08 -4.37
CA SER A 11 -8.52 -32.17 -5.34
C SER A 11 -8.35 -30.89 -6.17
N MET A 12 -9.44 -30.20 -6.52
CA MET A 12 -9.39 -28.94 -7.26
C MET A 12 -8.87 -27.77 -6.42
N LEU A 13 -9.15 -27.74 -5.11
CA LEU A 13 -8.62 -26.71 -4.20
C LEU A 13 -7.13 -26.91 -3.89
N GLN A 14 -6.64 -28.15 -3.97
CA GLN A 14 -5.24 -28.48 -3.69
C GLN A 14 -4.30 -28.15 -4.87
N LYS A 15 -4.78 -28.22 -6.12
CA LYS A 15 -3.98 -27.95 -7.34
C LYS A 15 -3.60 -26.47 -7.55
N ARG A 16 -4.28 -25.52 -6.90
CA ARG A 16 -3.91 -24.09 -6.98
C ARG A 16 -2.69 -23.74 -6.12
N HIS A 17 -2.27 -24.63 -5.24
CA HIS A 17 -1.27 -24.36 -4.20
C HIS A 17 0.18 -24.62 -4.64
N GLN A 18 0.43 -25.06 -5.88
CA GLN A 18 1.77 -25.42 -6.36
C GLN A 18 2.51 -24.33 -7.16
N GLN A 19 1.89 -23.18 -7.48
CA GLN A 19 2.45 -22.21 -8.45
C GLN A 19 2.90 -20.85 -7.89
N GLU A 20 3.11 -20.70 -6.59
CA GLU A 20 3.72 -19.47 -6.04
C GLU A 20 5.01 -19.76 -5.27
N ASN A 21 5.95 -20.42 -5.95
CA ASN A 21 7.34 -20.42 -5.54
C ASN A 21 7.99 -19.10 -5.95
N GLY A 22 8.13 -18.18 -4.99
CA GLY A 22 9.06 -17.05 -5.09
C GLY A 22 8.45 -15.70 -4.75
N LYS A 23 8.40 -15.37 -3.45
CA LYS A 23 8.62 -14.03 -2.86
C LYS A 23 8.48 -14.14 -1.35
N SER A 24 9.55 -13.80 -0.62
CA SER A 24 9.66 -13.89 0.83
C SER A 24 8.51 -13.19 1.58
N ASN A 25 7.61 -13.98 2.17
CA ASN A 25 6.78 -13.61 3.29
C ASN A 25 6.42 -14.92 4.00
N LEU A 26 6.61 -15.03 5.32
CA LEU A 26 6.26 -16.26 6.06
C LEU A 26 4.77 -16.56 5.82
N GLN A 27 4.50 -17.49 4.92
CA GLN A 27 3.13 -17.83 4.55
C GLN A 27 2.68 -18.93 5.50
N MET A 28 2.07 -18.53 6.61
CA MET A 28 1.43 -19.46 7.52
C MET A 28 0.42 -20.32 6.75
N SER A 29 0.46 -21.63 6.95
CA SER A 29 -0.44 -22.58 6.29
C SER A 29 -1.91 -22.23 6.54
N THR A 30 -2.77 -22.48 5.56
CA THR A 30 -4.22 -22.26 5.65
C THR A 30 -4.86 -23.00 6.83
N GLU A 31 -4.40 -24.22 7.12
CA GLU A 31 -4.86 -25.03 8.27
C GLU A 31 -4.58 -24.33 9.60
N LYS A 32 -3.34 -23.88 9.81
CA LYS A 32 -2.94 -23.10 10.99
C LYS A 32 -3.71 -21.77 11.09
N TRP A 33 -4.02 -21.13 9.97
CA TRP A 33 -4.81 -19.90 9.94
C TRP A 33 -6.27 -20.08 10.39
N LEU A 34 -6.87 -21.20 10.02
CA LEU A 34 -8.24 -21.56 10.38
C LEU A 34 -8.34 -21.96 11.86
N SER A 35 -7.26 -22.48 12.45
CA SER A 35 -7.22 -22.84 13.86
C SER A 35 -6.98 -21.66 14.83
N LEU A 36 -6.63 -20.48 14.33
CA LEU A 36 -6.41 -19.30 15.19
C LEU A 36 -7.72 -18.69 15.68
N SER A 37 -7.70 -18.23 16.93
CA SER A 37 -8.73 -17.33 17.45
C SER A 37 -8.73 -15.98 16.71
N ASP A 38 -9.82 -15.23 16.83
CA ASP A 38 -9.93 -13.90 16.20
C ASP A 38 -8.87 -12.92 16.71
N LEU A 39 -8.51 -13.00 18.00
CA LEU A 39 -7.46 -12.17 18.59
C LEU A 39 -6.09 -12.50 17.99
N GLU A 40 -5.75 -13.78 17.90
CA GLU A 40 -4.48 -14.23 17.30
C GLU A 40 -4.40 -13.87 15.82
N ARG A 41 -5.51 -14.03 15.09
CA ARG A 41 -5.63 -13.62 13.69
C ARG A 41 -5.38 -12.14 13.54
N SER A 42 -6.03 -11.31 14.35
CA SER A 42 -5.84 -9.86 14.34
C SER A 42 -4.37 -9.48 14.61
N ASN A 43 -3.76 -10.09 15.63
CA ASN A 43 -2.36 -9.87 16.00
C ASN A 43 -1.41 -10.28 14.86
N TYR A 44 -1.62 -11.44 14.24
CA TYR A 44 -0.81 -11.88 13.11
C TYR A 44 -0.89 -10.89 11.94
N LEU A 45 -2.10 -10.48 11.54
CA LEU A 45 -2.27 -9.50 10.46
C LEU A 45 -1.64 -8.14 10.81
N PHE A 46 -1.75 -7.72 12.07
CA PHE A 46 -1.10 -6.51 12.55
C PHE A 46 0.42 -6.60 12.40
N GLN A 47 1.03 -7.70 12.83
CA GLN A 47 2.48 -7.91 12.73
C GLN A 47 2.93 -8.00 11.27
N GLN A 48 2.17 -8.68 10.40
CA GLN A 48 2.47 -8.69 8.97
C GLN A 48 2.41 -7.28 8.36
N ARG A 49 1.35 -6.50 8.61
CA ARG A 49 1.26 -5.11 8.15
C ARG A 49 2.40 -4.26 8.71
N LYS A 50 2.71 -4.41 9.99
CA LYS A 50 3.79 -3.71 10.68
C LYS A 50 5.13 -4.00 10.00
N ASN A 51 5.42 -5.26 9.68
CA ASN A 51 6.67 -5.67 9.04
C ASN A 51 6.74 -5.22 7.58
N GLY A 52 5.63 -5.30 6.83
CA GLY A 52 5.56 -4.82 5.45
C GLY A 52 5.79 -3.31 5.29
N ALA A 53 5.52 -2.52 6.33
CA ALA A 53 5.76 -1.08 6.34
C ALA A 53 7.22 -0.68 6.72
N TYR A 54 8.14 -1.63 6.85
CA TYR A 54 9.53 -1.35 7.21
C TYR A 54 10.24 -0.55 6.12
N LYS A 55 10.79 0.59 6.50
CA LYS A 55 11.52 1.53 5.64
C LYS A 55 10.75 1.98 4.39
N THR A 56 9.42 1.91 4.41
CA THR A 56 8.58 2.35 3.28
C THR A 56 8.22 3.84 3.32
N SER A 57 8.66 4.55 4.36
CA SER A 57 8.53 6.01 4.48
C SER A 57 9.77 6.60 5.16
N LEU A 58 10.03 7.88 4.87
CA LEU A 58 11.20 8.60 5.40
C LEU A 58 11.04 8.91 6.89
N CYS A 59 12.14 8.79 7.63
CA CYS A 59 12.22 9.16 9.03
C CYS A 59 12.14 10.69 9.18
N ARG A 60 11.12 11.18 9.89
CA ARG A 60 10.90 12.63 10.08
C ARG A 60 12.02 13.30 10.88
N TYR A 61 12.49 12.67 11.95
CA TYR A 61 13.56 13.19 12.80
C TYR A 61 14.88 13.30 12.04
N TRP A 62 15.24 12.24 11.33
CA TRP A 62 16.43 12.26 10.48
C TRP A 62 16.30 13.28 9.35
N LYS A 63 15.15 13.36 8.68
CA LYS A 63 14.92 14.34 7.61
C LYS A 63 15.13 15.78 8.08
N ASN A 64 14.62 16.13 9.27
CA ASN A 64 14.65 17.51 9.77
C ASN A 64 15.99 17.88 10.40
N ASN A 65 16.55 16.99 11.23
CA ASN A 65 17.67 17.33 12.11
C ASN A 65 18.91 16.46 11.86
N ARG A 66 18.83 15.47 10.95
CA ARG A 66 19.88 14.44 10.72
C ARG A 66 20.25 13.64 11.98
N ILE A 67 19.39 13.68 13.01
CA ILE A 67 19.54 12.97 14.27
C ILE A 67 18.30 12.09 14.45
N CYS A 68 18.50 10.82 14.75
CA CYS A 68 17.45 9.85 15.05
C CYS A 68 17.89 8.97 16.21
N ASN A 69 17.12 8.97 17.30
CA ASN A 69 17.44 8.23 18.53
C ASN A 69 17.43 6.71 18.32
N TYR A 70 16.82 6.23 17.22
CA TYR A 70 16.75 4.81 16.87
C TYR A 70 17.99 4.32 16.09
N GLY A 71 18.87 5.21 15.64
CA GLY A 71 20.04 4.85 14.85
C GLY A 71 19.71 3.96 13.66
N GLU A 72 20.52 2.94 13.41
CA GLU A 72 20.34 1.99 12.31
C GLU A 72 19.11 1.08 12.47
N GLN A 73 18.59 0.95 13.70
CA GLN A 73 17.37 0.19 14.00
C GLN A 73 16.10 0.98 13.70
N CYS A 74 16.22 2.19 13.13
CA CYS A 74 15.07 2.97 12.70
C CYS A 74 14.25 2.17 11.67
N ARG A 75 12.95 2.05 11.94
CA ARG A 75 12.00 1.38 11.02
C ARG A 75 11.59 2.26 9.85
N PHE A 76 12.03 3.51 9.83
CA PHE A 76 11.84 4.46 8.75
C PHE A 76 13.16 4.70 8.04
N ALA A 77 13.12 5.06 6.76
CA ALA A 77 14.32 5.27 5.96
C ALA A 77 15.00 6.61 6.32
N HIS A 78 16.32 6.58 6.57
CA HIS A 78 17.15 7.77 6.77
C HIS A 78 17.57 8.45 5.45
N GLY A 79 17.15 7.93 4.31
CA GLY A 79 17.32 8.57 3.02
C GLY A 79 16.70 7.75 1.91
N ILE A 80 16.77 8.26 0.68
CA ILE A 80 16.21 7.57 -0.50
C ILE A 80 16.89 6.21 -0.70
N HIS A 81 18.17 6.08 -0.35
CA HIS A 81 18.93 4.83 -0.44
C HIS A 81 18.40 3.72 0.49
N GLU A 82 17.73 4.08 1.58
CA GLU A 82 17.08 3.12 2.48
C GLU A 82 15.59 2.95 2.23
N LEU A 83 15.00 3.81 1.37
CA LEU A 83 13.57 3.87 1.16
C LEU A 83 13.12 2.72 0.27
N LEU A 84 12.28 1.85 0.82
CA LEU A 84 11.68 0.73 0.12
C LEU A 84 10.35 1.16 -0.51
N PRO A 85 9.95 0.54 -1.64
CA PRO A 85 8.63 0.78 -2.21
C PRO A 85 7.55 0.42 -1.17
N PRO A 86 6.46 1.21 -1.08
CA PRO A 86 5.37 0.88 -0.18
C PRO A 86 4.73 -0.45 -0.60
N PRO A 87 4.08 -1.16 0.35
CA PRO A 87 3.30 -2.33 0.01
C PRO A 87 2.25 -1.95 -1.02
N MET A 88 1.94 -2.89 -1.92
CA MET A 88 0.86 -2.69 -2.88
C MET A 88 -0.41 -2.28 -2.13
N ALA A 89 -0.94 -1.11 -2.49
CA ALA A 89 -2.18 -0.64 -1.91
C ALA A 89 -3.29 -1.65 -2.19
N HIS A 90 -4.23 -1.78 -1.24
CA HIS A 90 -5.40 -2.61 -1.47
C HIS A 90 -6.13 -2.11 -2.74
N PRO A 91 -6.65 -2.99 -3.62
CA PRO A 91 -7.29 -2.58 -4.87
C PRO A 91 -8.46 -1.60 -4.71
N LYS A 92 -9.06 -1.53 -3.52
CA LYS A 92 -10.14 -0.59 -3.18
C LYS A 92 -9.67 0.73 -2.55
N HIS A 93 -8.36 0.94 -2.40
CA HIS A 93 -7.83 2.19 -1.90
C HIS A 93 -8.04 3.30 -2.93
N LYS A 94 -8.60 4.43 -2.52
CA LYS A 94 -8.89 5.59 -3.37
C LYS A 94 -9.68 5.22 -4.63
N THR A 95 -10.65 4.31 -4.51
CA THR A 95 -11.57 3.96 -5.62
C THR A 95 -12.95 4.60 -5.50
N GLN A 96 -13.35 5.03 -4.30
CA GLN A 96 -14.62 5.70 -4.05
C GLN A 96 -14.39 7.11 -3.49
N LEU A 97 -15.30 8.05 -3.78
CA LEU A 97 -15.26 9.42 -3.28
C LEU A 97 -15.48 9.46 -1.76
N CYS A 98 -14.76 10.35 -1.07
CA CYS A 98 -14.98 10.62 0.34
C CYS A 98 -16.25 11.44 0.52
N LYS A 99 -17.24 10.87 1.21
CA LYS A 99 -18.53 11.56 1.46
C LYS A 99 -18.33 12.85 2.24
N ASN A 100 -17.62 12.80 3.37
CA ASN A 100 -17.38 13.97 4.23
C ASN A 100 -16.68 15.09 3.45
N TYR A 101 -15.66 14.76 2.66
CA TYR A 101 -14.96 15.77 1.86
C TYR A 101 -15.85 16.37 0.76
N ILE A 102 -16.75 15.59 0.15
CA ILE A 102 -17.67 16.08 -0.87
C ILE A 102 -18.75 17.00 -0.28
N TYR A 103 -19.26 16.69 0.92
CA TYR A 103 -20.31 17.48 1.56
C TYR A 103 -19.77 18.71 2.30
N ASP A 104 -18.69 18.55 3.06
CA ASP A 104 -18.18 19.56 3.99
C ASP A 104 -16.93 20.28 3.46
N GLY A 105 -16.40 19.86 2.30
CA GLY A 105 -15.12 20.36 1.76
C GLY A 105 -13.90 19.98 2.62
N THR A 106 -14.11 19.27 3.72
CA THR A 106 -13.09 18.93 4.72
C THR A 106 -13.21 17.48 5.13
N CYS A 107 -12.09 16.88 5.51
CA CYS A 107 -12.06 15.51 6.01
C CYS A 107 -11.03 15.42 7.14
N GLU A 108 -11.46 14.90 8.29
CA GLU A 108 -10.61 14.71 9.49
C GLU A 108 -9.37 13.83 9.22
N TYR A 109 -9.42 12.98 8.20
CA TYR A 109 -8.31 12.10 7.82
C TYR A 109 -7.35 12.75 6.81
N ASP A 110 -7.77 13.83 6.15
CA ASP A 110 -6.97 14.58 5.18
C ASP A 110 -6.25 13.65 4.15
N SER A 111 -4.95 13.81 3.94
CA SER A 111 -4.10 13.01 3.06
C SER A 111 -4.06 11.51 3.41
N ARG A 112 -4.46 11.14 4.63
CA ARG A 112 -4.55 9.73 5.09
C ARG A 112 -5.90 9.08 4.81
N CYS A 113 -6.90 9.85 4.34
CA CYS A 113 -8.20 9.30 3.99
C CYS A 113 -8.04 8.18 2.96
N GLN A 114 -8.78 7.09 3.07
CA GLN A 114 -8.71 5.97 2.10
C GLN A 114 -9.57 6.21 0.86
N TYR A 115 -10.39 7.27 0.86
CA TYR A 115 -11.31 7.65 -0.20
C TYR A 115 -10.78 8.86 -0.98
N ILE A 116 -11.26 9.04 -2.21
CA ILE A 116 -10.83 10.11 -3.11
C ILE A 116 -11.36 11.45 -2.59
N HIS A 117 -10.48 12.42 -2.40
CA HIS A 117 -10.83 13.84 -2.23
C HIS A 117 -10.69 14.48 -3.62
N ARG A 118 -11.80 14.88 -4.24
CA ARG A 118 -11.77 15.61 -5.52
C ARG A 118 -11.90 17.09 -5.21
N GLU A 119 -10.83 17.84 -5.42
CA GLU A 119 -10.87 19.30 -5.42
C GLU A 119 -11.72 19.74 -6.62
N MET A 120 -12.89 20.35 -6.39
CA MET A 120 -13.74 20.86 -7.48
C MET A 120 -13.14 22.09 -8.19
N SER A 121 -11.97 22.60 -7.79
CA SER A 121 -11.37 23.85 -8.31
C SER A 121 -10.12 23.68 -9.19
N ALA A 122 -9.59 22.47 -9.41
CA ALA A 122 -8.31 22.27 -10.13
C ALA A 122 -8.42 22.05 -11.66
N GLN A 123 -9.44 22.63 -12.33
CA GLN A 123 -9.60 22.49 -13.80
C GLN A 123 -9.83 23.82 -14.54
N LEU A 124 -9.47 24.97 -13.97
CA LEU A 124 -9.47 26.27 -14.68
C LEU A 124 -8.16 27.05 -14.60
N SER A 125 -7.03 26.39 -14.31
CA SER A 125 -5.73 26.94 -14.72
C SER A 125 -5.18 26.08 -15.86
N PRO A 126 -5.03 26.61 -17.09
CA PRO A 126 -4.24 25.91 -18.09
C PRO A 126 -2.84 25.69 -17.50
N PRO A 127 -2.20 24.52 -17.74
CA PRO A 127 -0.82 24.33 -17.33
C PRO A 127 0.01 25.46 -17.94
N SER A 128 0.68 26.24 -17.09
CA SER A 128 1.64 27.22 -17.57
C SER A 128 2.77 26.46 -18.24
N LEU A 129 2.66 26.34 -19.57
CA LEU A 129 3.77 25.96 -20.42
C LEU A 129 4.86 27.01 -20.17
N ASN A 130 5.89 26.61 -19.42
CA ASN A 130 7.11 27.37 -19.30
C ASN A 130 7.77 27.42 -20.68
N THR A 131 7.52 28.50 -21.42
CA THR A 131 7.96 28.70 -22.82
C THR A 131 9.41 29.21 -22.93
N SER A 132 10.26 28.97 -21.93
CA SER A 132 11.65 29.48 -21.95
C SER A 132 12.62 28.64 -22.79
N LYS A 133 12.16 27.67 -23.60
CA LYS A 133 13.05 26.86 -24.43
C LYS A 133 12.37 26.23 -25.65
N ILE A 134 11.94 27.04 -26.61
CA ILE A 134 11.78 26.58 -28.01
C ILE A 134 12.48 27.63 -28.89
N GLN A 135 13.75 27.36 -29.16
CA GLN A 135 14.55 28.05 -30.17
C GLN A 135 14.00 27.64 -31.54
N TRP A 136 13.36 28.59 -32.20
CA TRP A 136 12.89 28.50 -33.57
C TRP A 136 14.09 28.31 -34.50
N MET A 137 14.34 27.09 -34.99
CA MET A 137 15.16 26.91 -36.18
C MET A 137 14.26 27.15 -37.39
N GLN A 138 14.32 28.36 -37.93
CA GLN A 138 13.85 28.67 -39.28
C GLN A 138 14.95 28.23 -40.27
N MET A 139 14.62 27.33 -41.18
CA MET A 139 15.22 27.21 -42.52
C MET A 139 14.42 28.15 -43.45
N PRO A 140 14.94 28.64 -44.60
CA PRO A 140 15.86 27.98 -45.53
C PRO A 140 17.36 28.06 -45.19
#